data_AF-A0A7L4ZIS4-F1
#
_entry.id   AF-A0A7L4ZIS4-F1
#
_cell.length_a   1.000
_cell.length_b   1.000
_cell.length_c   1.000
_cell.angle_alpha   90.00
_cell.angle_beta   90.00
_cell.angle_gamma   90.00
#
_symmetry.space_group_name_H-M   'P 1'
#
loop_
_entity.id
_entity.type
_entity.pdbx_description
1 polymer ?
#
loop_
_entity_poly.entity_id
_entity_poly.type
_entity_poly.pdbx_seq_one_letter_code
_entity_poly.pdbx_strand_id
1 'polypeptide(L)'
;MAEKYKHDVAISFARADRNIALSIYLALKLKAPEMIRYYYPERQEVMLGRKLKDELQEIYRHDSKCVVIVVSKNYIDPENEFVQAEIEAFIPRYMMEKSAYLIPIMIDETLITEVHKELKGITKFPWEYNPEHLAQQIKEIVYAYQDYENSSKNKSTDDNDNETLTVKGNTFKGDAMFGNNNTINKNNSK
;
A
#
# COMPACT_ATOMS: atom_id res chain seq x y z
N MET A 1 -17.67 10.76 3.45
CA MET A 1 -16.85 10.06 2.45
C MET A 1 -16.75 8.61 2.89
N ALA A 2 -17.06 7.64 2.05
CA ALA A 2 -16.89 6.23 2.43
C ALA A 2 -15.39 5.94 2.49
N GLU A 3 -14.88 5.48 3.62
CA GLU A 3 -13.51 4.96 3.68
C GLU A 3 -13.39 3.79 2.71
N LYS A 4 -12.42 3.88 1.79
CA LYS A 4 -12.15 2.83 0.79
C LYS A 4 -11.66 1.53 1.44
N TYR A 5 -11.04 1.62 2.61
CA TYR A 5 -10.41 0.52 3.33
C TYR A 5 -10.99 0.45 4.75
N LYS A 6 -11.18 -0.76 5.28
CA LYS A 6 -11.62 -0.99 6.67
C LYS A 6 -10.46 -0.91 7.66
N HIS A 7 -9.23 -1.06 7.18
CA HIS A 7 -8.03 -1.08 7.98
C HIS A 7 -6.96 -0.19 7.34
N ASP A 8 -6.28 0.62 8.15
CA ASP A 8 -5.09 1.35 7.72
C ASP A 8 -3.92 0.40 7.50
N VAL A 9 -3.77 -0.60 8.38
CA VAL A 9 -2.67 -1.56 8.34
C VAL A 9 -3.15 -2.94 8.73
N ALA A 10 -2.73 -3.95 7.98
CA ALA A 10 -2.87 -5.36 8.35
C ALA A 10 -1.50 -6.02 8.49
N ILE A 11 -1.38 -6.99 9.39
CA ILE A 11 -0.13 -7.70 9.65
C ILE A 11 -0.25 -9.13 9.12
N SER A 12 0.60 -9.49 8.16
CA SER A 12 0.78 -10.86 7.64
C SER A 12 2.08 -11.43 8.20
N PHE A 13 2.00 -12.67 8.71
CA PHE A 13 3.11 -13.32 9.41
C PHE A 13 2.89 -14.84 9.45
N ALA A 14 3.98 -15.61 9.54
CA ALA A 14 3.87 -17.04 9.79
C ALA A 14 3.55 -17.30 11.27
N ARG A 15 2.82 -18.39 11.56
CA ARG A 15 2.40 -18.73 12.92
C ARG A 15 3.56 -18.78 13.93
N ALA A 16 4.74 -19.21 13.50
CA ALA A 16 5.95 -19.26 14.34
C ALA A 16 6.42 -17.86 14.77
N ASP A 17 6.12 -16.83 14.00
CA ASP A 17 6.57 -15.44 14.19
C ASP A 17 5.52 -14.59 14.91
N ARG A 18 4.49 -15.23 15.51
CA ARG A 18 3.37 -14.57 16.19
C ARG A 18 3.82 -13.56 17.24
N ASN A 19 4.88 -13.85 18.00
CA ASN A 19 5.36 -12.96 19.04
C ASN A 19 5.88 -11.64 18.46
N ILE A 20 6.53 -11.68 17.31
CA ILE A 20 6.99 -10.48 16.61
C ILE A 20 5.78 -9.71 16.07
N ALA A 21 4.85 -10.38 15.40
CA ALA A 21 3.61 -9.75 14.92
C ALA A 21 2.80 -9.08 16.05
N LEU A 22 2.69 -9.74 17.21
CA LEU A 22 2.05 -9.18 18.41
C LEU A 22 2.78 -7.93 18.90
N SER A 23 4.12 -7.94 18.94
CA SER A 23 4.90 -6.78 19.37
C SER A 23 4.71 -5.56 18.47
N ILE A 24 4.67 -5.78 17.14
CA ILE A 24 4.37 -4.74 16.15
C ILE A 24 2.95 -4.20 16.37
N TYR A 25 1.98 -5.10 16.51
CA TYR A 25 0.58 -4.74 16.74
C TYR A 25 0.40 -3.87 17.99
N LEU A 26 1.00 -4.27 19.12
CA LEU A 26 0.92 -3.53 20.38
C LEU A 26 1.61 -2.17 20.28
N ALA A 27 2.76 -2.08 19.61
CA ALA A 27 3.44 -0.80 19.40
C ALA A 27 2.63 0.14 18.50
N LEU A 28 2.01 -0.36 17.43
CA LEU A 28 1.08 0.41 16.61
C LEU A 28 -0.11 0.92 17.44
N LYS A 29 -0.66 0.09 18.33
CA LYS A 29 -1.74 0.49 19.24
C LYS A 29 -1.32 1.63 20.18
N LEU A 30 -0.06 1.66 20.60
CA LEU A 30 0.49 2.68 21.49
C LEU A 30 0.89 3.98 20.77
N LYS A 31 1.56 3.88 19.62
CA LYS A 31 2.17 5.02 18.90
C LYS A 31 1.25 5.63 17.83
N ALA A 32 0.32 4.84 17.32
CA ALA A 32 -0.65 5.25 16.33
C ALA A 32 -2.06 4.80 16.75
N PRO A 33 -2.55 5.21 17.94
CA PRO A 33 -3.84 4.78 18.48
C PRO A 33 -5.00 5.03 17.51
N GLU A 34 -4.92 6.08 16.71
CA GLU A 34 -5.89 6.49 15.70
C GLU A 34 -5.98 5.56 14.48
N MET A 35 -4.95 4.76 14.19
CA MET A 35 -4.96 3.85 13.04
C MET A 35 -5.87 2.64 13.29
N ILE A 36 -6.63 2.21 12.29
CA ILE A 36 -7.37 0.96 12.34
C ILE A 36 -6.45 -0.19 11.92
N ARG A 37 -6.07 -1.02 12.88
CA ARG A 37 -5.11 -2.12 12.70
C ARG A 37 -5.82 -3.46 12.60
N TYR A 38 -5.34 -4.35 11.73
CA TYR A 38 -5.79 -5.73 11.65
C TYR A 38 -4.69 -6.72 12.07
N TYR A 39 -5.00 -7.55 13.06
CA TYR A 39 -4.17 -8.63 13.56
C TYR A 39 -5.09 -9.83 13.86
N TYR A 40 -5.01 -10.88 13.04
CA TYR A 40 -5.99 -11.97 13.05
C TYR A 40 -6.19 -12.64 14.43
N PRO A 41 -5.14 -12.84 15.28
CA PRO A 41 -5.33 -13.48 16.57
C PRO A 41 -6.23 -12.71 17.54
N GLU A 42 -6.40 -11.39 17.36
CA GLU A 42 -7.38 -10.60 18.14
C GLU A 42 -8.81 -10.67 17.59
N ARG A 43 -9.03 -11.34 16.46
CA ARG A 43 -10.33 -11.45 15.78
C ARG A 43 -10.87 -12.88 15.70
N GLN A 44 -10.25 -13.83 16.41
CA GLN A 44 -10.56 -15.26 16.30
C GLN A 44 -12.05 -15.57 16.53
N GLU A 45 -12.70 -14.89 17.48
CA GLU A 45 -14.12 -15.09 17.80
C GLU A 45 -15.05 -14.77 16.62
N VAL A 46 -14.70 -13.75 15.82
CA VAL A 46 -15.47 -13.32 14.64
C VAL A 46 -15.22 -14.23 13.43
N MET A 47 -14.11 -14.97 13.44
CA MET A 47 -13.68 -15.83 12.33
C MET A 47 -14.00 -17.32 12.54
N LEU A 48 -14.62 -17.68 13.67
CA LEU A 48 -15.06 -19.04 13.95
C LEU A 48 -16.00 -19.57 12.84
N GLY A 49 -15.69 -20.75 12.31
CA GLY A 49 -16.47 -21.41 11.26
C GLY A 49 -16.26 -20.86 9.85
N ARG A 50 -15.39 -19.86 9.66
CA ARG A 50 -15.00 -19.33 8.34
C ARG A 50 -13.70 -19.93 7.84
N LYS A 51 -13.49 -19.88 6.53
CA LYS A 51 -12.20 -20.20 5.91
C LYS A 51 -11.25 -19.02 6.14
N LEU A 52 -10.40 -19.14 7.16
CA LEU A 52 -9.44 -18.08 7.55
C LEU A 52 -8.61 -17.61 6.36
N LYS A 53 -8.18 -18.53 5.49
CA LYS A 53 -7.40 -18.27 4.28
C LYS A 53 -8.09 -17.25 3.37
N ASP A 54 -9.34 -17.52 2.99
CA ASP A 54 -10.11 -16.68 2.07
C ASP A 54 -10.36 -15.27 2.65
N GLU A 55 -10.64 -15.20 3.96
CA GLU A 55 -10.84 -13.93 4.64
C GLU A 55 -9.55 -13.10 4.74
N LEU A 56 -8.40 -13.74 5.04
CA LEU A 56 -7.11 -13.05 5.06
C LEU A 56 -6.75 -12.53 3.66
N GLN A 57 -7.02 -13.29 2.60
CA GLN A 57 -6.82 -12.84 1.23
C GLN A 57 -7.63 -11.58 0.93
N GLU A 58 -8.92 -11.56 1.28
CA GLU A 58 -9.79 -10.39 1.08
C GLU A 58 -9.30 -9.19 1.89
N ILE A 59 -8.87 -9.43 3.14
CA ILE A 59 -8.41 -8.36 4.02
C ILE A 59 -7.14 -7.72 3.50
N TYR A 60 -6.15 -8.53 3.12
CA TYR A 60 -4.91 -8.01 2.57
C TYR A 60 -5.18 -7.33 1.24
N ARG A 61 -5.88 -8.00 0.31
CA ARG A 61 -6.08 -7.50 -1.04
C ARG A 61 -7.02 -6.31 -1.14
N HIS A 62 -8.07 -6.21 -0.34
CA HIS A 62 -9.13 -5.23 -0.57
C HIS A 62 -9.46 -4.37 0.66
N ASP A 63 -9.45 -4.91 1.87
CA ASP A 63 -9.88 -4.15 3.05
C ASP A 63 -8.78 -3.35 3.74
N SER A 64 -7.50 -3.60 3.41
CA SER A 64 -6.36 -2.96 4.07
C SER A 64 -5.69 -1.93 3.17
N LYS A 65 -5.35 -0.76 3.71
CA LYS A 65 -4.62 0.27 2.97
C LYS A 65 -3.16 -0.14 2.74
N CYS A 66 -2.49 -0.65 3.77
CA CYS A 66 -1.18 -1.29 3.65
C CYS A 66 -1.11 -2.63 4.40
N VAL A 67 -0.15 -3.45 4.00
CA VAL A 67 0.14 -4.75 4.60
C VAL A 67 1.58 -4.75 5.06
N VAL A 68 1.76 -4.96 6.37
CA VAL A 68 3.07 -5.27 6.97
C VAL A 68 3.27 -6.76 6.85
N ILE A 69 4.30 -7.18 6.12
CA ILE A 69 4.66 -8.59 5.94
C ILE A 69 5.90 -8.90 6.77
N VAL A 70 5.77 -9.83 7.71
CA VAL A 70 6.88 -10.32 8.53
C VAL A 70 7.57 -11.45 7.75
N VAL A 71 8.75 -11.14 7.21
CA VAL A 71 9.50 -12.02 6.32
C VAL A 71 10.51 -12.83 7.11
N SER A 72 10.36 -14.15 7.03
CA SER A 72 11.19 -15.12 7.72
C SER A 72 11.28 -16.42 6.93
N LYS A 73 12.17 -17.32 7.35
CA LYS A 73 12.24 -18.69 6.81
C LYS A 73 10.95 -19.47 7.05
N ASN A 74 10.25 -19.19 8.15
CA ASN A 74 8.97 -19.82 8.50
C ASN A 74 7.83 -19.27 7.64
N TYR A 75 7.98 -18.03 7.15
CA TYR A 75 7.07 -17.40 6.22
C TYR A 75 7.16 -18.09 4.87
N ILE A 76 8.35 -18.27 4.30
CA ILE A 76 8.50 -18.89 2.97
C ILE A 76 8.42 -20.43 2.97
N ASP A 77 8.11 -21.05 4.11
CA ASP A 77 8.04 -22.51 4.23
C ASP A 77 6.94 -23.07 3.31
N PRO A 78 7.29 -23.89 2.30
CA PRO A 78 6.32 -24.45 1.35
C PRO A 78 5.30 -25.40 2.00
N GLU A 79 5.59 -25.94 3.20
CA GLU A 79 4.62 -26.75 3.95
C GLU A 79 3.49 -25.90 4.55
N ASN A 80 3.62 -24.57 4.53
CA ASN A 80 2.62 -23.64 5.01
C ASN A 80 1.70 -23.16 3.87
N GLU A 81 0.68 -23.97 3.55
CA GLU A 81 -0.33 -23.70 2.49
C GLU A 81 -1.05 -22.34 2.62
N PHE A 82 -0.98 -21.68 3.78
CA PHE A 82 -1.54 -20.35 3.99
C PHE A 82 -0.68 -19.27 3.34
N VAL A 83 0.65 -19.40 3.35
CA VAL A 83 1.57 -18.36 2.88
C VAL A 83 1.55 -18.22 1.36
N GLN A 84 1.49 -19.32 0.62
CA GLN A 84 1.35 -19.31 -0.84
C GLN A 84 0.13 -18.48 -1.29
N ALA A 85 -0.99 -18.66 -0.61
CA ALA A 85 -2.22 -17.94 -0.94
C ALA A 85 -2.25 -16.50 -0.43
N GLU A 86 -1.57 -16.22 0.67
CA GLU A 86 -1.31 -14.84 1.09
C GLU A 86 -0.53 -14.10 -0.01
N ILE A 87 0.57 -14.71 -0.51
CA ILE A 87 1.39 -14.15 -1.60
C ILE A 87 0.55 -13.89 -2.87
N GLU A 88 -0.30 -14.83 -3.25
CA GLU A 88 -1.23 -14.66 -4.38
C GLU A 88 -2.22 -13.50 -4.20
N ALA A 89 -2.56 -13.13 -2.96
CA ALA A 89 -3.51 -12.05 -2.69
C ALA A 89 -2.87 -10.65 -2.82
N PHE A 90 -1.65 -10.45 -2.31
CA PHE A 90 -1.03 -9.12 -2.35
C PHE A 90 -0.22 -8.83 -3.62
N ILE A 91 0.38 -9.82 -4.29
CA ILE A 91 1.22 -9.54 -5.47
C ILE A 91 0.45 -8.85 -6.60
N PRO A 92 -0.75 -9.30 -7.02
CA PRO A 92 -1.50 -8.61 -8.08
C PRO A 92 -1.79 -7.16 -7.72
N ARG A 93 -2.12 -6.88 -6.45
CA ARG A 93 -2.39 -5.53 -5.97
C ARG A 93 -1.12 -4.69 -5.93
N TYR A 94 -0.03 -5.22 -5.39
CA TYR A 94 1.27 -4.57 -5.35
C TYR A 94 1.73 -4.16 -6.76
N MET A 95 1.51 -5.01 -7.77
CA MET A 95 1.89 -4.73 -9.16
C MET A 95 0.99 -3.67 -9.83
N MET A 96 -0.25 -3.49 -9.35
CA MET A 96 -1.20 -2.52 -9.91
C MET A 96 -1.15 -1.16 -9.19
N GLU A 97 -0.87 -1.14 -7.89
CA GLU A 97 -0.81 0.08 -7.10
C GLU A 97 0.55 0.76 -7.22
N LYS A 98 0.53 2.09 -7.40
CA LYS A 98 1.76 2.92 -7.46
C LYS A 98 2.25 3.37 -6.07
N SER A 99 1.50 3.07 -5.01
CA SER A 99 1.79 3.43 -3.62
C SER A 99 2.45 2.27 -2.85
N ALA A 100 3.20 2.55 -1.78
CA ALA A 100 3.72 1.49 -0.90
C ALA A 100 2.58 0.86 -0.09
N TYR A 101 1.98 -0.13 -0.74
CA TYR A 101 1.00 -1.04 -0.19
C TYR A 101 1.66 -2.10 0.71
N LEU A 102 2.87 -2.55 0.39
CA LEU A 102 3.56 -3.62 1.10
C LEU A 102 4.77 -3.07 1.88
N ILE A 103 4.85 -3.39 3.18
CA ILE A 103 5.93 -2.99 4.09
C ILE A 103 6.62 -4.27 4.60
N PRO A 104 7.75 -4.69 4.02
CA PRO A 104 8.43 -5.90 4.43
C PRO A 104 9.36 -5.68 5.62
N ILE A 105 9.15 -6.48 6.67
CA ILE A 105 9.94 -6.52 7.89
C ILE A 105 10.75 -7.81 7.90
N MET A 106 12.06 -7.69 7.74
CA MET A 106 12.98 -8.83 7.66
C MET A 106 13.40 -9.23 9.07
N ILE A 107 12.98 -10.42 9.54
CA ILE A 107 13.32 -10.89 10.89
C ILE A 107 14.49 -11.88 10.93
N ASP A 108 14.94 -12.34 9.77
CA ASP A 108 16.12 -13.17 9.57
C ASP A 108 16.78 -12.89 8.20
N GLU A 109 17.68 -13.75 7.76
CA GLU A 109 18.44 -13.61 6.51
C GLU A 109 17.63 -13.97 5.24
N THR A 110 16.35 -14.34 5.38
CA THR A 110 15.48 -14.67 4.25
C THR A 110 15.43 -13.51 3.26
N LEU A 111 15.50 -13.82 1.97
CA LEU A 111 15.44 -12.81 0.93
C LEU A 111 13.99 -12.51 0.58
N ILE A 112 13.66 -11.24 0.41
CA ILE A 112 12.31 -10.83 -0.03
C ILE A 112 11.94 -11.44 -1.39
N THR A 113 12.93 -11.76 -2.23
CA THR A 113 12.72 -12.42 -3.53
C THR A 113 12.31 -13.89 -3.40
N GLU A 114 12.54 -14.51 -2.24
CA GLU A 114 12.05 -15.86 -1.93
C GLU A 114 10.56 -15.84 -1.58
N VAL A 115 10.02 -14.70 -1.12
CA VAL A 115 8.57 -14.49 -1.01
C VAL A 115 7.97 -14.38 -2.40
N HIS A 116 8.50 -13.47 -3.23
CA HIS A 116 8.13 -13.39 -4.64
C HIS A 116 9.15 -12.57 -5.44
N LYS A 117 9.44 -12.98 -6.68
CA LYS A 117 10.45 -12.33 -7.55
C LYS A 117 10.16 -10.86 -7.84
N GLU A 118 8.89 -10.48 -7.92
CA GLU A 118 8.47 -9.10 -8.23
C GLU A 118 8.74 -8.12 -7.08
N LEU A 119 9.04 -8.62 -5.88
CA LEU A 119 9.43 -7.79 -4.73
C LEU A 119 10.92 -7.42 -4.77
N LYS A 120 11.63 -7.73 -5.86
CA LYS A 120 13.04 -7.37 -6.01
C LYS A 120 13.21 -5.85 -6.05
N GLY A 121 14.07 -5.33 -5.18
CA GLY A 121 14.44 -3.91 -5.16
C GLY A 121 13.49 -3.01 -4.35
N ILE A 122 12.50 -3.59 -3.67
CA ILE A 122 11.65 -2.81 -2.76
C ILE A 122 12.41 -2.46 -1.48
N THR A 123 12.06 -1.31 -0.90
CA THR A 123 12.54 -0.92 0.42
C THR A 123 12.10 -1.93 1.47
N LYS A 124 13.03 -2.35 2.31
CA LYS A 124 12.83 -3.34 3.37
C LYS A 124 13.35 -2.82 4.71
N PHE A 125 12.70 -3.25 5.78
CA PHE A 125 13.04 -2.83 7.14
C PHE A 125 13.63 -4.02 7.90
N PRO A 126 14.86 -3.94 8.43
CA PRO A 126 15.36 -4.96 9.33
C PRO A 126 14.60 -4.91 10.66
N TRP A 127 14.34 -6.08 11.23
CA TRP A 127 13.79 -6.20 12.58
C TRP A 127 14.87 -5.93 13.62
N GLU A 128 15.03 -4.67 14.01
CA GLU A 128 16.03 -4.23 15.01
C GLU A 128 15.52 -4.36 16.46
N TYR A 129 14.59 -5.27 16.73
CA TYR A 129 13.96 -5.48 18.06
C TYR A 129 13.34 -4.21 18.68
N ASN A 130 12.98 -3.22 17.86
CA ASN A 130 12.40 -1.96 18.30
C ASN A 130 11.02 -1.73 17.65
N PRO A 131 9.97 -2.38 18.18
CA PRO A 131 8.62 -2.28 17.61
C PRO A 131 8.06 -0.86 17.67
N GLU A 132 8.47 -0.04 18.66
CA GLU A 132 8.01 1.34 18.80
C GLU A 132 8.52 2.23 17.67
N HIS A 133 9.80 2.13 17.34
CA HIS A 133 10.37 2.88 16.23
C HIS A 133 9.75 2.46 14.89
N LEU A 134 9.57 1.15 14.68
CA LEU A 134 8.90 0.64 13.50
C LEU A 134 7.45 1.15 13.39
N ALA A 135 6.70 1.15 14.49
CA ALA A 135 5.33 1.66 14.52
C ALA A 135 5.27 3.15 14.13
N GLN A 136 6.23 3.95 14.58
CA GLN A 136 6.35 5.35 14.19
C GLN A 136 6.62 5.51 12.68
N GLN A 137 7.53 4.70 12.12
CA GLN A 137 7.81 4.71 10.67
C GLN A 137 6.58 4.30 9.85
N ILE A 138 5.88 3.24 10.25
CA ILE A 138 4.64 2.79 9.59
C ILE A 138 3.59 3.90 9.61
N LYS A 139 3.41 4.57 10.75
CA LYS A 139 2.50 5.70 10.89
C LYS A 139 2.82 6.81 9.89
N GLU A 140 4.07 7.23 9.81
CA GLU A 140 4.53 8.28 8.87
C GLU A 140 4.28 7.88 7.42
N ILE A 141 4.60 6.64 7.05
CA ILE A 141 4.35 6.10 5.71
C ILE A 141 2.86 6.15 5.37
N VAL A 142 2.00 5.63 6.25
CA VAL A 142 0.56 5.55 6.01
C VAL A 142 -0.08 6.94 5.88
N TYR A 143 0.35 7.91 6.69
CA TYR A 143 -0.16 9.29 6.63
C TYR A 143 0.37 10.08 5.43
N ALA A 144 1.65 9.95 5.09
CA ALA A 144 2.20 10.58 3.88
C ALA A 144 1.42 10.16 2.62
N TYR A 145 0.93 8.91 2.58
CA TYR A 145 0.04 8.47 1.50
C TYR A 145 -1.35 9.10 1.51
N GLN A 146 -1.93 9.41 2.67
CA GLN A 146 -3.22 10.10 2.72
C GLN A 146 -3.10 11.47 2.04
N ASP A 147 -2.04 12.21 2.34
CA ASP A 147 -1.82 13.54 1.78
C ASP A 147 -1.57 13.49 0.26
N TYR A 148 -0.81 12.50 -0.22
CA TYR A 148 -0.58 12.31 -1.66
C TYR A 148 -1.84 11.96 -2.45
N GLU A 149 -2.67 11.02 -1.97
CA GLU A 149 -3.93 10.67 -2.64
C GLU A 149 -4.90 11.87 -2.67
N ASN A 150 -5.02 12.60 -1.56
CA ASN A 150 -5.90 13.76 -1.45
C ASN A 150 -5.45 14.88 -2.39
N SER A 151 -4.13 15.13 -2.49
CA SER A 151 -3.56 16.11 -3.42
C SER A 151 -3.79 15.72 -4.89
N SER A 152 -3.70 14.43 -5.22
CA SER A 152 -3.90 13.93 -6.59
C SER A 152 -5.37 14.00 -7.03
N LYS A 153 -6.31 13.69 -6.12
CA LYS A 153 -7.76 13.81 -6.40
C LYS A 153 -8.21 15.26 -6.57
N ASN A 154 -7.71 16.18 -5.74
CA ASN A 154 -8.02 17.60 -5.90
C ASN A 154 -7.51 18.14 -7.24
N LYS A 155 -6.34 17.70 -7.70
CA LYS A 155 -5.80 18.08 -9.01
C LYS A 155 -6.61 17.55 -10.19
N SER A 156 -7.26 16.40 -10.05
CA SER A 156 -8.14 15.82 -11.09
C SER A 156 -9.56 16.41 -11.10
N THR A 157 -9.93 17.21 -10.10
CA THR A 157 -11.24 17.86 -10.02
C THR A 157 -11.21 19.30 -10.54
N ASP A 158 -10.01 19.90 -10.70
CA ASP A 158 -9.81 21.24 -11.27
C ASP A 158 -9.66 21.27 -12.81
N ASP A 159 -9.56 20.12 -13.50
CA ASP A 159 -9.40 20.07 -14.96
C ASP A 159 -10.74 20.17 -15.74
N ASN A 160 -11.80 20.70 -15.12
CA ASN A 160 -13.08 20.98 -15.81
C ASN A 160 -13.63 22.39 -15.63
N ASP A 161 -12.83 23.34 -15.12
CA ASP A 161 -13.20 24.74 -15.12
C ASP A 161 -12.20 25.58 -15.94
N ASN A 162 -12.73 26.20 -16.99
CA ASN A 162 -12.06 27.09 -17.93
C ASN A 162 -10.98 27.96 -17.26
N GLU A 163 -9.70 27.69 -17.55
CA GLU A 163 -8.58 28.54 -17.19
C GLU A 163 -8.80 29.96 -17.73
N THR A 164 -9.16 30.90 -16.86
CA THR A 164 -9.02 32.33 -17.13
C THR A 164 -7.76 32.81 -16.46
N LEU A 165 -6.64 32.73 -17.17
CA LEU A 165 -5.37 33.33 -16.79
C LEU A 165 -5.50 34.86 -16.78
N THR A 166 -5.49 35.46 -15.59
CA THR A 166 -5.44 36.93 -15.44
C THR A 166 -4.01 37.34 -15.13
N VAL A 167 -3.27 37.83 -16.13
CA VAL A 167 -1.98 38.50 -15.93
C VAL A 167 -2.16 39.99 -16.17
N LYS A 168 -1.97 40.77 -15.09
CA LYS A 168 -1.87 42.24 -15.05
C LYS A 168 -2.60 43.00 -16.19
N GLY A 169 -3.92 43.04 -16.11
CA GLY A 169 -4.73 44.13 -16.69
C GLY A 169 -5.49 43.83 -17.97
N ASN A 170 -5.34 42.67 -18.62
CA ASN A 170 -6.11 42.33 -19.82
C ASN A 170 -6.84 40.99 -19.67
N THR A 171 -8.16 41.00 -19.90
CA THR A 171 -9.03 39.81 -19.91
C THR A 171 -9.12 39.24 -21.32
N PHE A 172 -8.71 38.00 -21.54
CA PHE A 172 -8.95 37.28 -22.80
C PHE A 172 -9.95 36.13 -22.55
N LYS A 173 -11.09 36.15 -23.25
CA LYS A 173 -11.99 35.00 -23.37
C LYS A 173 -11.50 34.16 -24.55
N GLY A 174 -11.12 32.91 -24.30
CA GLY A 174 -10.90 31.93 -25.37
C GLY A 174 -12.24 31.52 -25.97
N ASP A 175 -12.59 32.09 -27.12
CA ASP A 175 -13.63 31.54 -27.98
C ASP A 175 -13.15 30.20 -28.57
N ALA A 176 -14.02 29.21 -28.50
CA ALA A 176 -13.82 27.89 -29.06
C ALA A 176 -13.56 27.98 -30.58
N MET A 177 -12.36 27.61 -31.03
CA MET A 177 -12.07 27.28 -32.44
C MET A 177 -10.68 26.65 -32.57
N PHE A 178 -10.59 25.32 -32.59
CA PHE A 178 -9.59 24.57 -33.37
C PHE A 178 -10.21 23.18 -33.63
N GLY A 179 -10.57 22.76 -34.84
CA GLY A 179 -10.01 23.13 -36.14
C GLY A 179 -8.76 22.31 -36.39
N ASN A 180 -8.94 21.21 -37.11
CA ASN A 180 -7.95 20.20 -37.50
C ASN A 180 -6.62 20.75 -38.07
N ASN A 181 -5.61 19.87 -37.98
CA ASN A 181 -4.36 19.76 -38.76
C ASN A 181 -3.12 20.50 -38.22
N ASN A 182 -2.12 19.72 -37.77
CA ASN A 182 -0.92 19.58 -38.59
C ASN A 182 -0.01 18.42 -38.16
N THR A 183 0.17 17.51 -39.11
CA THR A 183 1.23 16.51 -39.20
C THR A 183 2.57 17.22 -39.45
N ILE A 184 3.56 17.03 -38.57
CA ILE A 184 4.94 17.46 -38.84
C ILE A 184 5.68 16.30 -39.50
N ASN A 185 5.91 16.40 -40.80
CA ASN A 185 6.76 15.48 -41.55
C ASN A 185 8.21 15.99 -41.52
N LYS A 186 9.13 15.18 -40.98
CA LYS A 186 10.58 15.39 -41.09
C LYS A 186 11.04 14.92 -42.47
N ASN A 187 11.77 15.79 -43.18
CA ASN A 187 12.96 15.49 -44.01
C ASN A 187 13.04 16.37 -45.27
N ASN A 188 14.03 17.28 -45.32
CA ASN A 188 15.23 17.08 -46.14
C ASN A 188 16.19 18.27 -45.99
N SER A 189 17.44 17.95 -45.63
CA SER A 189 18.60 18.83 -45.83
C SER A 189 19.02 18.79 -47.30
N LYS A 190 19.61 19.91 -47.73
CA LYS A 190 20.26 20.14 -49.02
C LYS A 190 21.35 19.12 -49.35
#